data_AF-A0A6F9ZJD1-F1
#
_entry.id   AF-A0A6F9ZJD1-F1
#
_cell.length_a   1.000
_cell.length_b   1.000
_cell.length_c   1.000
_cell.angle_alpha   90.00
_cell.angle_beta   90.00
_cell.angle_gamma   90.00
#
_symmetry.space_group_name_H-M   'P 1'
#
loop_
_entity.id
_entity.type
_entity.pdbx_description
1 polymer ?
#
loop_
_entity_poly.entity_id
_entity_poly.type
_entity_poly.pdbx_seq_one_letter_code
_entity_poly.pdbx_strand_id
1 'polypeptide(L)' 'MEKKSITCCLCGKEIKGGAYNAPSGIYCPDCWERKPKQEKKKEEMIALSRLATLGKNFKI' A
#
# COMPACT_ATOMS: atom_id res chain seq x y z
N MET A 1 -6.47 24.69 -1.36
CA MET A 1 -6.43 23.21 -1.50
C MET A 1 -6.42 22.62 -0.10
N GLU A 2 -7.50 21.97 0.31
CA GLU A 2 -7.48 21.15 1.53
C GLU A 2 -6.48 20.00 1.30
N LYS A 3 -5.48 19.87 2.18
CA LYS A 3 -4.61 18.69 2.18
C LYS A 3 -5.46 17.52 2.63
N LYS A 4 -5.83 16.62 1.71
CA LYS A 4 -6.42 15.33 2.08
C LYS A 4 -5.41 14.62 2.98
N SER A 5 -5.78 14.44 4.24
CA SER A 5 -4.98 13.68 5.19
C SER A 5 -4.94 12.22 4.74
N ILE A 6 -3.74 11.62 4.77
CA ILE A 6 -3.59 10.19 4.53
C ILE A 6 -3.77 9.51 5.88
N THR A 7 -4.66 8.53 5.96
CA THR A 7 -4.97 7.84 7.21
C THR A 7 -4.60 6.37 7.09
N CYS A 8 -3.98 5.81 8.14
CA CYS A 8 -3.69 4.38 8.19
C CYS A 8 -4.98 3.58 8.21
N CYS A 9 -5.14 2.64 7.27
CA CYS A 9 -6.33 1.81 7.17
C CYS A 9 -6.49 0.81 8.34
N LEU A 10 -5.42 0.53 9.10
CA LEU A 10 -5.46 -0.37 10.25
C LEU A 10 -5.76 0.36 11.56
N CYS A 11 -5.01 1.42 11.89
CA CYS A 11 -5.12 2.09 13.19
C CYS A 11 -5.87 3.43 13.14
N GLY A 12 -6.28 3.91 11.96
CA GLY A 12 -7.01 5.17 11.81
C GLY A 12 -6.20 6.44 12.10
N LYS A 13 -4.90 6.33 12.41
CA LYS A 13 -4.04 7.50 12.64
C LYS A 13 -3.72 8.22 11.35
N GLU A 14 -3.71 9.55 11.40
CA GLU A 14 -3.17 10.39 10.34
C GLU A 14 -1.67 10.13 10.14
N ILE A 15 -1.26 9.98 8.89
CA ILE A 15 0.12 9.76 8.47
C ILE A 15 0.68 11.09 7.96
N LYS A 16 1.64 11.65 8.70
CA LYS A 16 2.27 12.95 8.40
C LYS A 16 3.57 12.84 7.58
N GLY A 17 3.99 11.62 7.21
CA GLY A 17 5.26 11.33 6.54
C GLY A 17 5.15 10.13 5.58
N GLY A 18 6.22 9.36 5.45
CA GLY A 18 6.25 8.17 4.59
C GLY A 18 5.19 7.14 4.99
N ALA A 19 4.58 6.52 3.98
CA ALA A 19 3.53 5.52 4.15
C ALA A 19 3.81 4.29 3.26
N TYR A 20 3.29 3.14 3.68
CA TYR A 20 3.27 1.94 2.86
C TYR A 20 1.95 1.87 2.09
N ASN A 21 2.02 1.99 0.76
CA ASN A 21 0.85 1.91 -0.13
C ASN A 21 0.67 0.48 -0.66
N ALA A 22 0.13 -0.39 0.18
CA ALA A 22 -0.12 -1.78 -0.20
C ALA A 22 -1.43 -1.91 -1.00
N PRO A 23 -1.59 -2.97 -1.83
CA PRO A 23 -2.85 -3.25 -2.52
C PRO A 23 -4.10 -3.28 -1.63
N SER A 24 -3.97 -3.69 -0.36
CA SER A 24 -5.09 -3.68 0.62
C SER A 24 -5.35 -2.32 1.29
N GLY A 25 -4.49 -1.32 1.10
CA GLY A 25 -4.66 0.02 1.66
C GLY A 25 -3.35 0.69 2.08
N ILE A 26 -3.48 1.92 2.58
CA ILE A 26 -2.34 2.69 3.06
C ILE A 26 -2.12 2.42 4.55
N TYR A 27 -0.89 2.05 4.92
CA TYR A 27 -0.49 1.75 6.29
C TYR A 27 0.56 2.75 6.79
N CYS A 28 0.48 3.10 8.08
CA CYS A 28 1.60 3.77 8.74
C CYS A 28 2.75 2.76 8.93
N PRO A 29 4.00 3.24 9.10
CA PRO A 29 5.16 2.35 9.30
C PRO A 29 4.96 1.36 10.44
N ASP A 30 4.46 1.80 11.60
CA ASP A 30 4.27 0.93 12.77
C ASP A 30 3.30 -0.23 12.50
N CYS A 31 2.18 0.04 11.82
CA CYS A 31 1.19 -0.98 11.50
C CYS A 31 1.70 -1.92 10.41
N TRP A 32 2.42 -1.38 9.41
CA TRP A 32 3.02 -2.21 8.39
C TRP A 32 4.08 -3.14 8.99
N GLU A 33 4.97 -2.62 9.84
CA GLU A 33 6.08 -3.43 10.35
C GLU A 33 5.64 -4.61 11.20
N ARG A 34 4.52 -4.47 11.92
CA ARG A 34 3.90 -5.55 12.70
C ARG A 34 3.27 -6.66 11.86
N LYS A 35 2.98 -6.43 10.56
CA LYS A 35 2.39 -7.47 9.72
C LYS A 35 3.35 -8.66 9.57
N PRO A 36 2.84 -9.90 9.63
CA PRO A 36 3.65 -11.08 9.36
C PRO A 36 4.34 -10.99 7.98
N LYS A 37 5.58 -11.47 7.89
CA LYS A 37 6.36 -11.47 6.63
C LYS A 37 5.58 -12.12 5.47
N GLN A 38 4.81 -13.17 5.76
CA GLN A 38 4.01 -13.85 4.75
C GLN A 38 2.87 -12.96 4.21
N GLU A 39 2.26 -12.10 5.04
CA GLU A 39 1.26 -11.14 4.56
C GLU A 39 1.91 -10.05 3.70
N LYS A 40 3.05 -9.50 4.13
CA LYS A 40 3.81 -8.51 3.33
C LYS A 40 4.15 -9.07 1.95
N LYS A 41 4.59 -10.34 1.88
CA LYS A 41 4.90 -11.02 0.61
C LYS A 41 3.65 -11.24 -0.27
N LYS A 42 2.48 -11.52 0.32
CA LYS A 42 1.22 -11.63 -0.45
C LYS A 42 0.86 -10.30 -1.11
N GLU A 43 0.96 -9.19 -0.37
CA GLU A 43 0.72 -7.84 -0.91
C GLU A 43 1.68 -7.49 -2.05
N GLU A 44 2.97 -7.81 -1.88
CA GLU A 44 3.99 -7.64 -2.94
C GLU A 44 3.65 -8.42 -4.22
N MET A 45 3.29 -9.71 -4.09
CA MET A 45 2.91 -10.54 -5.24
C MET A 45 1.67 -10.01 -5.97
N ILE A 46 0.69 -9.47 -5.24
CA ILE A 46 -0.50 -8.84 -5.83
C ILE A 46 -0.09 -7.56 -6.57
N ALA A 47 0.75 -6.72 -5.98
CA ALA A 47 1.24 -5.49 -6.60
C ALA A 47 1.99 -5.79 -7.92
N LEU A 48 2.91 -6.75 -7.90
CA LEU A 48 3.65 -7.18 -9.10
C LEU A 48 2.71 -7.77 -10.17
N SER A 49 1.71 -8.55 -9.78
CA SER A 49 0.74 -9.12 -10.73
C SER A 49 -0.12 -8.03 -11.40
N ARG A 50 -0.54 -7.02 -10.65
CA ARG A 50 -1.25 -5.85 -11.20
C ARG A 50 -0.37 -5.08 -12.17
N LEU A 51 0.88 -4.80 -11.82
CA LEU A 51 1.84 -4.12 -12.69
C LEU A 51 2.10 -4.90 -13.98
N ALA A 52 2.31 -6.22 -13.88
CA ALA A 52 2.49 -7.08 -15.05
C ALA A 52 1.25 -7.06 -15.97
N THR A 53 0.04 -7.02 -15.38
CA THR A 53 -1.22 -6.93 -16.15
C THR A 53 -1.34 -5.59 -16.87
N LEU A 54 -1.02 -4.49 -16.18
CA LEU A 54 -1.00 -3.16 -16.79
C LEU A 54 -0.02 -3.10 -17.98
N GLY A 55 1.19 -3.63 -17.80
CA GLY A 55 2.20 -3.68 -18.87
C GLY A 55 1.74 -4.50 -20.09
N LYS A 56 1.09 -5.65 -19.89
CA LYS A 56 0.52 -6.46 -20.99
C LYS A 56 -0.56 -5.72 -21.79
N ASN A 57 -1.35 -4.90 -21.11
CA ASN A 57 -2.47 -4.17 -21.71
C ASN A 57 -2.07 -2.77 -22.19
N PHE A 58 -0.81 -2.35 -21.97
CA PHE A 58 -0.31 -1.06 -22.41
C PHE A 58 -0.10 -1.10 -23.93
N LYS A 59 -0.96 -0.40 -24.65
CA LYS A 59 -0.81 -0.18 -26.10
C LYS A 59 -0.09 1.15 -26.31
N ILE A 60 0.99 1.10 -27.09
CA ILE A 60 1.75 2.26 -27.56
C ILE A 60 1.02 2.88 -28.75
#